data_AF-A0A955AA11-F1
#
_entry.id   AF-A0A955AA11-F1
#
_cell.length_a   1.000
_cell.length_b   1.000
_cell.length_c   1.000
_cell.angle_alpha   90.00
_cell.angle_beta   90.00
_cell.angle_gamma   90.00
#
_symmetry.space_group_name_H-M   'P 1'
#
loop_
_entity.id
_entity.type
_entity.pdbx_description
1 polymer ?
#
loop_
_entity_poly.entity_id
_entity_poly.type
_entity_poly.pdbx_seq_one_letter_code
_entity_poly.pdbx_strand_id
1 'polypeptide(L)' 'MFVDYKDIETLKKLVNRHGRIVGRRKTGCSAVSQHAVTEAIKRARFMALLPYVGE' A
#
# COMPACT_ATOMS: atom_id res chain seq x y z
N MET A 1 14.10 -0.53 5.27
CA MET A 1 13.12 -1.54 4.80
C MET A 1 12.69 -1.15 3.40
N PHE A 2 12.80 -2.06 2.44
CA PHE A 2 12.36 -1.86 1.06
C PHE A 2 11.04 -2.60 0.83
N VAL A 3 10.10 -1.97 0.12
CA VAL A 3 8.82 -2.58 -0.28
C VAL A 3 8.69 -2.35 -1.78
N ASP A 4 8.69 -3.43 -2.55
CA ASP A 4 8.57 -3.34 -4.01
C ASP A 4 7.13 -2.94 -4.38
N TYR A 5 7.00 -1.93 -5.25
CA TYR A 5 5.70 -1.49 -5.75
C TYR A 5 5.10 -2.47 -6.78
N LYS A 6 5.91 -3.41 -7.28
CA LYS A 6 5.49 -4.46 -8.20
C LYS A 6 4.92 -5.69 -7.49
N ASP A 7 5.12 -5.82 -6.18
CA ASP A 7 4.50 -6.89 -5.37
C ASP A 7 3.04 -6.52 -5.02
N ILE A 8 2.17 -6.65 -6.02
CA ILE A 8 0.76 -6.25 -5.93
C ILE A 8 0.02 -7.08 -4.88
N GLU A 9 0.37 -8.35 -4.69
CA GLU A 9 -0.29 -9.23 -3.74
C GLU A 9 -0.10 -8.75 -2.29
N THR A 10 1.13 -8.36 -1.94
CA THR A 10 1.41 -7.76 -0.64
C THR A 10 0.71 -6.41 -0.49
N LEU A 11 0.79 -5.55 -1.50
CA LEU A 11 0.20 -4.20 -1.42
C LEU A 11 -1.33 -4.22 -1.35
N LYS A 12 -2.01 -5.17 -2.02
CA LYS A 12 -3.47 -5.33 -1.95
C LYS A 12 -3.96 -5.58 -0.52
N LYS A 13 -3.18 -6.30 0.31
CA LYS A 13 -3.51 -6.55 1.72
C LYS A 13 -3.39 -5.30 2.61
N LEU A 14 -2.67 -4.28 2.13
CA LEU A 14 -2.37 -3.04 2.84
C LEU A 14 -3.28 -1.88 2.42
N VAL A 15 -4.23 -2.13 1.52
CA VAL A 15 -5.33 -1.22 1.16
C VAL A 15 -6.66 -1.82 1.57
N ASN A 16 -7.63 -0.98 1.90
CA ASN A 16 -8.99 -1.42 2.18
C ASN A 16 -9.81 -1.54 0.89
N ARG A 17 -11.03 -2.09 1.01
CA ARG A 17 -11.97 -2.23 -0.11
C ARG A 17 -12.27 -0.93 -0.87
N HIS A 18 -12.15 0.23 -0.22
CA HIS A 18 -12.41 1.54 -0.80
C HIS A 18 -11.17 2.14 -1.48
N GLY A 19 -10.07 1.40 -1.59
CA GLY A 19 -8.82 1.90 -2.15
C GLY A 19 -8.09 2.88 -1.23
N ARG A 20 -8.36 2.91 0.09
CA ARG A 20 -7.58 3.71 1.06
C ARG A 20 -6.48 2.86 1.69
N ILE A 21 -5.31 3.48 1.93
CA ILE A 21 -4.18 2.82 2.60
C ILE A 21 -4.58 2.54 4.06
N VAL A 22 -4.37 1.31 4.51
CA VAL A 22 -4.65 0.91 5.88
C VAL A 22 -3.58 1.50 6.81
N GLY A 23 -4.03 2.14 7.90
CA GLY A 23 -3.14 2.76 8.87
C GLY A 23 -2.38 1.74 9.73
N ARG A 24 -1.21 2.15 10.24
CA ARG A 24 -0.27 1.29 10.99
C ARG A 24 -0.86 0.55 12.20
N ARG A 25 -1.89 1.13 12.85
CA ARG A 25 -2.56 0.50 14.01
C ARG A 25 -3.23 -0.82 13.65
N LYS A 26 -3.73 -0.95 12.42
CA LYS A 26 -4.40 -2.15 11.93
C LYS A 26 -3.43 -3.14 11.28
N THR A 27 -2.37 -2.66 10.65
CA THR A 27 -1.35 -3.52 10.01
C THR A 27 -0.25 -3.98 10.97
N GLY A 28 -0.10 -3.35 12.14
CA GLY A 28 1.00 -3.61 13.07
C GLY A 28 2.36 -3.09 12.59
N CYS A 29 2.38 -2.28 11.52
CA CYS A 29 3.62 -1.73 10.96
C CYS A 29 4.30 -0.73 11.90
N SER A 30 5.64 -0.71 11.89
CA SER A 30 6.41 0.39 12.47
C SER A 30 6.24 1.67 11.63
N ALA A 31 6.67 2.82 12.16
CA ALA A 31 6.62 4.07 11.40
C ALA A 31 7.41 3.97 10.09
N VAL A 32 8.64 3.42 10.16
CA VAL A 32 9.54 3.27 9.02
C VAL A 32 8.94 2.35 7.95
N SER A 33 8.36 1.22 8.36
CA SER A 33 7.74 0.31 7.39
C SER A 33 6.48 0.90 6.76
N GLN A 34 5.67 1.63 7.53
CA GLN A 34 4.49 2.32 7.00
C GLN A 34 4.86 3.38 5.96
N HIS A 35 5.96 4.11 6.14
CA HIS A 35 6.46 5.06 5.13
C HIS A 35 6.84 4.35 3.82
N ALA A 36 7.60 3.26 3.91
CA ALA A 36 8.00 2.46 2.73
C ALA A 36 6.78 1.88 1.99
N VAL A 37 5.82 1.32 2.72
CA VAL A 37 4.54 0.83 2.17
C VAL A 37 3.77 1.95 1.47
N THR A 38 3.67 3.12 2.09
CA THR A 38 2.92 4.25 1.52
C THR A 38 3.53 4.73 0.21
N GLU A 39 4.85 4.81 0.13
CA GLU A 39 5.57 5.18 -1.09
C GLU A 39 5.38 4.12 -2.20
N ALA A 40 5.49 2.83 -1.85
CA ALA A 40 5.25 1.74 -2.78
C ALA A 40 3.82 1.74 -3.34
N ILE A 41 2.79 1.92 -2.50
CA ILE A 41 1.39 2.00 -2.95
C ILE A 41 1.17 3.18 -3.90
N LYS A 42 1.76 4.36 -3.60
CA LYS A 42 1.65 5.53 -4.48
C LYS A 42 2.28 5.28 -5.85
N ARG A 43 3.45 4.63 -5.90
CA ARG A 43 4.09 4.23 -7.16
C ARG A 43 3.27 3.20 -7.93
N ALA A 44 2.75 2.18 -7.25
CA ALA A 44 1.90 1.16 -7.88
C ALA A 44 0.64 1.78 -8.50
N ARG A 45 0.03 2.76 -7.84
CA ARG A 45 -1.13 3.50 -8.38
C ARG A 45 -0.80 4.33 -9.61
N PHE A 46 0.32 5.04 -9.59
CA PHE A 46 0.78 5.81 -10.75
C PHE A 46 1.02 4.91 -11.97
N MET A 47 1.50 3.68 -11.74
CA MET A 47 1.74 2.67 -12.78
C MET A 47 0.48 1.86 -13.15
N ALA A 48 -0.70 2.25 -12.67
CA ALA A 48 -1.98 1.56 -12.89
C ALA A 48 -2.02 0.09 -12.39
N LEU A 49 -1.12 -0.29 -11.47
CA LEU A 49 -1.09 -1.64 -10.85
C LEU A 49 -2.08 -1.77 -9.68
N LEU A 50 -2.45 -0.64 -9.07
CA LEU A 50 -3.47 -0.54 -8.03
C LEU A 50 -4.41 0.63 -8.31
N PRO A 51 -5.70 0.52 -7.97
CA PRO A 51 -6.63 1.61 -8.18
C PRO A 51 -6.50 2.68 -7.08
N TYR A 52 -6.90 3.91 -7.42
CA TYR A 52 -7.02 5.02 -6.47
C TYR A 52 -8.29 4.93 -5.63
N VAL A 53 -9.35 4.36 -6.20
CA VAL A 53 -10.68 4.20 -5.59
C VAL A 53 -11.06 2.72 -5.71
N GLY A 54 -11.68 2.16 -4.68
CA GLY A 54 -12.24 0.81 -4.75
C GLY A 54 -13.41 0.70 -5.71
N GLU A 55 -13.80 -0.52 -6.03
CA GLU A 55 -15.11 -0.81 -6.64
C GLU A 55 -16.27 -0.43 -5.70
#